data_AF-A0A2L0RS42-F1
#
_entry.id   AF-A0A2L0RS42-F1
#
_cell.length_a   1.000
_cell.length_b   1.000
_cell.length_c   1.000
_cell.angle_alpha   90.00
_cell.angle_beta   90.00
_cell.angle_gamma   90.00
#
_symmetry.space_group_name_H-M   'P 1'
#
loop_
_entity.id
_entity.type
_entity.pdbx_description
1 polymer ?
#
loop_
_entity_poly.entity_id
_entity_poly.type
_entity_poly.pdbx_seq_one_letter_code
_entity_poly.pdbx_strand_id
1 'polypeptide(L)'
;MKLEINENLSHFNMCKVVLGDSWVFKFSYRNIEYYLDFSDVRVKKNHGYLVCRIDGEAVEYDLLMWLTLYFGESATDPYAVTNSTCSFVRGDLYFKYEDFIKYIKKVEVRPLKSNSKWKNNYIHKALANYCLGVQMADLYMPYTIGLFALSIECLANAALDVRGKYSTLGNKGYKKIINKAFKYKNNDPERRAIIKANIKFIDQEIDVISHVRNAFYGHGLIYDVEHRRKLSLCLSEWMVKHGFERKRGKRKWFRDELLERSLEVSKFSMFKLAQNVSRLLFGYYLGVSDKMPFTEYDFQFRNAPWDVIEYGHPERVS
;
A
#
# COMPACT_ATOMS: atom_id res chain seq x y z
N MET A 1 -25.62 -5.08 14.24
CA MET A 1 -25.99 -5.62 12.92
C MET A 1 -25.53 -7.07 12.87
N LYS A 2 -26.39 -8.02 12.50
CA LYS A 2 -26.03 -9.46 12.53
C LYS A 2 -25.56 -9.87 11.12
N LEU A 3 -24.35 -10.40 11.03
CA LEU A 3 -23.80 -10.99 9.81
C LEU A 3 -24.06 -12.50 9.81
N GLU A 4 -24.30 -13.06 8.64
CA GLU A 4 -24.27 -14.51 8.46
C GLU A 4 -22.82 -15.01 8.44
N ILE A 5 -22.61 -16.31 8.67
CA ILE A 5 -21.26 -16.88 8.79
C ILE A 5 -20.45 -16.76 7.48
N ASN A 6 -21.14 -16.81 6.36
CA ASN A 6 -20.59 -16.72 5.01
C ASN A 6 -20.46 -15.28 4.50
N GLU A 7 -20.70 -14.29 5.36
CA GLU A 7 -20.68 -12.88 5.03
C GLU A 7 -19.53 -12.14 5.73
N ASN A 8 -18.93 -11.17 5.04
CA ASN A 8 -18.03 -10.21 5.66
C ASN A 8 -18.21 -8.82 5.03
N LEU A 9 -18.51 -7.83 5.86
CA LEU A 9 -18.61 -6.43 5.43
C LEU A 9 -17.25 -5.75 5.49
N SER A 10 -16.92 -5.01 4.43
CA SER A 10 -15.77 -4.11 4.39
C SER A 10 -16.27 -2.67 4.24
N HIS A 11 -15.66 -1.76 4.99
CA HIS A 11 -15.98 -0.33 4.98
C HIS A 11 -14.78 0.46 4.45
N PHE A 12 -15.03 1.33 3.48
CA PHE A 12 -14.02 2.23 2.92
C PHE A 12 -14.11 3.56 3.67
N ASN A 13 -13.08 3.83 4.47
CA ASN A 13 -13.03 5.00 5.32
C ASN A 13 -12.33 6.17 4.64
N MET A 14 -11.40 5.88 3.73
CA MET A 14 -10.56 6.92 3.12
C MET A 14 -10.91 7.16 1.64
N CYS A 15 -11.66 6.28 0.99
CA CYS A 15 -12.03 6.44 -0.42
C CYS A 15 -13.52 6.20 -0.69
N LYS A 16 -13.94 6.58 -1.89
CA LYS A 16 -15.25 6.24 -2.47
C LYS A 16 -15.04 5.33 -3.67
N VAL A 17 -15.71 4.20 -3.73
CA VAL A 17 -15.68 3.37 -4.93
C VAL A 17 -16.57 3.98 -6.00
N VAL A 18 -16.03 4.08 -7.21
CA VAL A 18 -16.76 4.46 -8.41
C VAL A 18 -16.90 3.22 -9.27
N LEU A 19 -18.14 2.86 -9.56
CA LEU A 19 -18.54 1.69 -10.31
C LEU A 19 -19.13 2.13 -11.65
N GLY A 20 -19.13 1.22 -12.63
CA GLY A 20 -20.00 1.34 -13.80
C GLY A 20 -21.45 0.99 -13.44
N ASP A 21 -22.14 0.33 -14.37
CA ASP A 21 -23.59 0.07 -14.21
C ASP A 21 -23.92 -1.08 -13.23
N SER A 22 -22.96 -1.97 -12.97
CA SER A 22 -23.14 -3.15 -12.10
C SER A 22 -22.67 -2.89 -10.67
N TRP A 23 -23.42 -3.41 -9.69
CA TRP A 23 -23.13 -3.28 -8.25
C TRP A 23 -22.81 -4.61 -7.57
N VAL A 24 -23.12 -5.73 -8.20
CA VAL A 24 -22.87 -7.07 -7.69
C VAL A 24 -22.02 -7.85 -8.69
N PHE A 25 -20.93 -8.43 -8.23
CA PHE A 25 -19.96 -9.13 -9.05
C PHE A 25 -19.69 -10.52 -8.48
N LYS A 26 -19.87 -11.56 -9.30
CA LYS A 26 -19.49 -12.93 -8.95
C LYS A 26 -18.00 -13.15 -9.22
N PHE A 27 -17.28 -13.89 -8.39
CA PHE A 27 -15.91 -14.28 -8.68
C PHE A 27 -15.55 -15.61 -8.01
N SER A 28 -14.46 -16.22 -8.49
CA SER A 28 -13.92 -17.46 -7.92
C SER A 28 -12.59 -17.18 -7.24
N TYR A 29 -12.40 -17.73 -6.04
CA TYR A 29 -11.11 -17.79 -5.36
C TYR A 29 -10.86 -19.22 -4.85
N ARG A 30 -9.76 -19.84 -5.29
CA ARG A 30 -9.40 -21.24 -4.98
C ARG A 30 -10.50 -22.25 -5.31
N ASN A 31 -11.21 -22.05 -6.43
CA ASN A 31 -12.36 -22.85 -6.89
C ASN A 31 -13.61 -22.74 -6.00
N ILE A 32 -13.67 -21.75 -5.12
CA ILE A 32 -14.86 -21.41 -4.33
C ILE A 32 -15.45 -20.15 -4.94
N GLU A 33 -16.77 -20.10 -5.04
CA GLU A 33 -17.48 -18.96 -5.63
C GLU A 33 -17.94 -17.98 -4.55
N TYR A 34 -17.87 -16.69 -4.87
CA TYR A 34 -18.23 -15.58 -3.99
C TYR A 34 -18.99 -14.50 -4.77
N TYR A 35 -19.69 -13.63 -4.03
CA TYR A 35 -20.17 -12.35 -4.51
C TYR A 35 -19.45 -11.20 -3.81
N LEU A 36 -19.16 -10.15 -4.57
CA LEU A 36 -18.85 -8.80 -4.09
C LEU A 36 -20.07 -7.91 -4.37
N ASP A 37 -20.77 -7.49 -3.32
CA ASP A 37 -21.95 -6.64 -3.40
C ASP A 37 -21.66 -5.25 -2.82
N PHE A 38 -21.62 -4.24 -3.70
CA PHE A 38 -21.42 -2.83 -3.36
C PHE A 38 -22.75 -2.08 -3.12
N SER A 39 -23.89 -2.74 -3.33
CA SER A 39 -25.23 -2.21 -3.10
C SER A 39 -25.83 -2.58 -1.74
N ASP A 40 -25.12 -3.38 -0.94
CA ASP A 40 -25.58 -3.79 0.39
C ASP A 40 -25.89 -2.56 1.26
N VAL A 41 -27.15 -2.44 1.68
CA VAL A 41 -27.70 -1.32 2.45
C VAL A 41 -27.07 -1.15 3.83
N ARG A 42 -26.38 -2.18 4.32
CA ARG A 42 -25.62 -2.17 5.57
C ARG A 42 -24.36 -1.31 5.47
N VAL A 43 -23.88 -1.07 4.26
CA VAL A 43 -22.74 -0.20 3.98
C VAL A 43 -23.25 1.09 3.35
N LYS A 44 -22.68 2.23 3.77
CA LYS A 44 -22.99 3.50 3.13
C LYS A 44 -22.64 3.41 1.65
N LYS A 45 -23.54 3.84 0.76
CA LYS A 45 -23.35 3.81 -0.70
C LYS A 45 -21.95 4.32 -1.08
N ASN A 46 -21.27 3.56 -1.94
CA ASN A 46 -19.91 3.79 -2.43
C ASN A 46 -18.79 3.67 -1.38
N HIS A 47 -19.07 3.28 -0.14
CA HIS A 47 -18.09 3.25 0.95
C HIS A 47 -17.82 1.84 1.47
N GLY A 48 -17.76 0.87 0.58
CA GLY A 48 -17.39 -0.50 0.92
C GLY A 48 -18.25 -1.53 0.18
N TYR A 49 -18.23 -2.75 0.66
CA TYR A 49 -18.90 -3.89 0.04
C TYR A 49 -19.15 -5.01 1.04
N LEU A 50 -20.11 -5.86 0.72
CA LEU A 50 -20.23 -7.20 1.28
C LEU A 50 -19.44 -8.18 0.40
N VAL A 51 -18.63 -9.04 1.02
CA VAL A 51 -18.19 -10.29 0.39
C VAL A 51 -18.97 -11.44 0.98
N CYS A 52 -19.57 -12.27 0.12
CA CYS A 52 -20.38 -13.41 0.52
C CYS A 52 -19.88 -14.67 -0.17
N ARG A 53 -19.68 -15.75 0.59
CA ARG A 53 -19.29 -17.07 0.06
C ARG A 53 -20.53 -17.89 -0.28
N ILE A 54 -20.60 -18.44 -1.49
CA ILE A 54 -21.84 -19.01 -2.04
C ILE A 54 -22.18 -20.39 -1.43
N ASP A 55 -21.19 -21.18 -1.04
CA ASP A 55 -21.40 -22.52 -0.46
C ASP A 55 -21.88 -22.51 1.00
N GLY A 56 -22.03 -21.32 1.61
CA GLY A 56 -22.53 -21.15 2.98
C GLY A 56 -21.46 -21.26 4.07
N GLU A 57 -20.22 -21.55 3.72
CA GLU A 57 -19.10 -21.59 4.67
C GLU A 57 -18.52 -20.19 4.95
N ALA A 58 -17.67 -20.08 5.98
CA ALA A 58 -17.04 -18.82 6.32
C ALA A 58 -16.16 -18.26 5.18
N VAL A 59 -16.18 -16.93 5.01
CA VAL A 59 -15.28 -16.24 4.09
C VAL A 59 -13.84 -16.40 4.57
N GLU A 60 -12.95 -16.84 3.69
CA GLU A 60 -11.56 -17.07 4.09
C GLU A 60 -10.82 -15.78 4.40
N TYR A 61 -10.17 -15.78 5.57
CA TYR A 61 -9.34 -14.65 6.01
C TYR A 61 -8.21 -14.30 5.01
N ASP A 62 -7.64 -15.31 4.34
CA ASP A 62 -6.66 -15.11 3.27
C ASP A 62 -7.23 -14.25 2.13
N LEU A 63 -8.47 -14.51 1.72
CA LEU A 63 -9.14 -13.71 0.68
C LEU A 63 -9.33 -12.28 1.17
N LEU A 64 -9.80 -12.09 2.40
CA LEU A 64 -9.97 -10.76 3.00
C LEU A 64 -8.65 -9.97 3.00
N MET A 65 -7.53 -10.59 3.36
CA MET A 65 -6.22 -9.92 3.30
C MET A 65 -5.86 -9.46 1.87
N TRP A 66 -6.14 -10.27 0.85
CA TRP A 66 -5.90 -9.89 -0.54
C TRP A 66 -6.84 -8.79 -1.01
N LEU A 67 -8.08 -8.77 -0.54
CA LEU A 67 -9.00 -7.66 -0.80
C LEU A 67 -8.54 -6.37 -0.10
N THR A 68 -8.00 -6.47 1.12
CA THR A 68 -7.38 -5.34 1.83
C THR A 68 -6.23 -4.72 1.02
N LEU A 69 -5.40 -5.57 0.40
CA LEU A 69 -4.35 -5.12 -0.50
C LEU A 69 -4.91 -4.49 -1.79
N TYR A 70 -5.92 -5.10 -2.39
CA TYR A 70 -6.52 -4.66 -3.64
C TYR A 70 -7.15 -3.27 -3.51
N PHE A 71 -7.96 -3.02 -2.49
CA PHE A 71 -8.64 -1.73 -2.29
C PHE A 71 -7.79 -0.71 -1.52
N GLY A 72 -6.83 -1.16 -0.71
CA GLY A 72 -6.13 -0.30 0.25
C GLY A 72 -7.03 0.11 1.42
N GLU A 73 -8.09 -0.62 1.70
CA GLU A 73 -8.99 -0.42 2.82
C GLU A 73 -9.15 -1.76 3.53
N SER A 74 -9.30 -1.77 4.85
CA SER A 74 -9.35 -3.03 5.59
C SER A 74 -10.62 -3.82 5.24
N ALA A 75 -10.44 -5.04 4.73
CA ALA A 75 -11.50 -6.04 4.62
C ALA A 75 -11.45 -7.05 5.78
N THR A 76 -10.38 -7.03 6.56
CA THR A 76 -10.14 -7.94 7.69
C THR A 76 -10.66 -7.40 9.02
N ASP A 77 -11.15 -6.15 9.05
CA ASP A 77 -11.71 -5.51 10.24
C ASP A 77 -13.23 -5.32 10.08
N PRO A 78 -14.06 -6.22 10.67
CA PRO A 78 -15.52 -6.14 10.56
C PRO A 78 -16.13 -4.97 11.36
N TYR A 79 -15.36 -4.27 12.19
CA TYR A 79 -15.83 -3.16 13.02
C TYR A 79 -15.39 -1.79 12.48
N ALA A 80 -14.81 -1.73 11.28
CA ALA A 80 -14.31 -0.49 10.66
C ALA A 80 -15.38 0.58 10.35
N VAL A 81 -16.66 0.32 10.65
CA VAL A 81 -17.83 1.18 10.42
C VAL A 81 -17.66 2.60 10.98
N THR A 82 -16.88 2.75 12.05
CA THR A 82 -16.75 4.01 12.80
C THR A 82 -15.30 4.30 13.14
N ASN A 83 -14.41 4.37 12.15
CA ASN A 83 -13.10 4.99 12.38
C ASN A 83 -13.18 6.49 12.05
N SER A 84 -13.70 7.26 13.01
CA SER A 84 -13.76 8.74 12.97
C SER A 84 -12.38 9.41 13.07
N THR A 85 -11.30 8.63 13.08
CA THR A 85 -9.93 9.09 13.28
C THR A 85 -9.21 9.40 11.96
N CYS A 86 -9.70 8.88 10.83
CA CYS A 86 -9.16 9.17 9.50
C CYS A 86 -9.77 10.45 8.93
N SER A 87 -9.10 11.59 9.11
CA SER A 87 -9.51 12.87 8.50
C SER A 87 -8.97 13.08 7.07
N PHE A 88 -8.50 12.02 6.40
CA PHE A 88 -7.89 12.15 5.08
C PHE A 88 -8.64 11.35 4.01
N VAL A 89 -8.83 12.01 2.87
CA VAL A 89 -9.53 11.47 1.72
C VAL A 89 -8.49 11.10 0.66
N ARG A 90 -8.47 9.82 0.30
CA ARG A 90 -7.72 9.23 -0.82
C ARG A 90 -8.40 9.54 -2.17
N GLY A 91 -9.69 9.85 -2.15
CA GLY A 91 -10.48 10.27 -3.33
C GLY A 91 -11.27 9.11 -3.91
N ASP A 92 -11.58 9.22 -5.21
CA ASP A 92 -12.34 8.20 -5.92
C ASP A 92 -11.46 7.00 -6.32
N LEU A 93 -11.98 5.79 -6.09
CA LEU A 93 -11.41 4.50 -6.49
C LEU A 93 -12.24 3.93 -7.63
N TYR A 94 -11.74 4.01 -8.85
CA TYR A 94 -12.41 3.44 -10.01
C TYR A 94 -12.23 1.92 -10.05
N PHE A 95 -13.30 1.18 -9.79
CA PHE A 95 -13.29 -0.28 -9.81
C PHE A 95 -13.61 -0.79 -11.23
N LYS A 96 -12.75 -1.69 -11.72
CA LYS A 96 -12.94 -2.39 -13.00
C LYS A 96 -12.93 -3.88 -12.76
N TYR A 97 -14.05 -4.53 -13.04
CA TYR A 97 -14.23 -5.94 -12.75
C TYR A 97 -13.24 -6.84 -13.52
N GLU A 98 -12.88 -6.50 -14.77
CA GLU A 98 -11.92 -7.27 -15.54
C GLU A 98 -10.52 -7.27 -14.91
N ASP A 99 -10.12 -6.14 -14.33
CA ASP A 99 -8.82 -6.00 -13.67
C ASP A 99 -8.82 -6.68 -12.30
N PHE A 100 -9.94 -6.62 -11.58
CA PHE A 100 -10.16 -7.38 -10.36
C PHE A 100 -10.03 -8.90 -10.60
N ILE A 101 -10.68 -9.45 -11.63
CA ILE A 101 -10.58 -10.89 -11.93
C ILE A 101 -9.15 -11.28 -12.34
N LYS A 102 -8.44 -10.45 -13.11
CA LYS A 102 -7.01 -10.69 -13.41
C LYS A 102 -6.17 -10.70 -12.14
N TYR A 103 -6.45 -9.80 -11.19
CA TYR A 103 -5.78 -9.76 -9.89
C TYR A 103 -6.03 -11.04 -9.08
N ILE A 104 -7.30 -11.45 -8.91
CA ILE A 104 -7.65 -12.66 -8.15
C ILE A 104 -7.00 -13.91 -8.75
N LYS A 105 -7.09 -14.11 -10.07
CA LYS A 105 -6.43 -15.22 -10.76
C LYS A 105 -4.91 -15.24 -10.52
N LYS A 106 -4.28 -14.06 -10.43
CA LYS A 106 -2.84 -13.97 -10.17
C LYS A 106 -2.51 -14.34 -8.74
N VAL A 107 -3.29 -13.89 -7.76
CA VAL A 107 -3.15 -14.26 -6.34
C VAL A 107 -3.26 -15.77 -6.13
N GLU A 108 -4.17 -16.44 -6.84
CA GLU A 108 -4.32 -17.91 -6.76
C GLU A 108 -3.10 -18.68 -7.28
N VAL A 109 -2.50 -18.19 -8.37
CA VAL A 109 -1.37 -18.86 -9.03
C VAL A 109 -0.05 -18.49 -8.36
N ARG A 110 0.12 -17.21 -8.01
CA ARG A 110 1.28 -16.64 -7.31
C ARG A 110 0.73 -15.86 -6.10
N PRO A 111 1.05 -16.23 -4.87
CA PRO A 111 2.27 -16.90 -4.48
C PRO A 111 2.16 -18.41 -4.24
N LEU A 112 0.96 -18.96 -4.12
CA LEU A 112 0.72 -20.15 -3.29
C LEU A 112 1.00 -21.50 -3.97
N LYS A 113 0.70 -21.63 -5.28
CA LYS A 113 0.77 -22.92 -5.97
C LYS A 113 2.18 -23.32 -6.42
N SER A 114 3.08 -22.36 -6.70
CA SER A 114 4.36 -22.64 -7.37
C SER A 114 5.61 -22.43 -6.50
N ASN A 115 5.46 -21.94 -5.26
CA ASN A 115 6.59 -21.60 -4.40
C ASN A 115 6.78 -22.63 -3.29
N SER A 116 8.02 -22.78 -2.85
CA SER A 116 8.35 -23.53 -1.64
C SER A 116 7.70 -22.91 -0.40
N LYS A 117 7.37 -23.75 0.60
CA LYS A 117 6.66 -23.34 1.84
C LYS A 117 7.29 -22.12 2.53
N TRP A 118 8.62 -22.06 2.62
CA TRP A 118 9.30 -20.94 3.28
C TRP A 118 9.07 -19.61 2.57
N LYS A 119 8.99 -19.61 1.24
CA LYS A 119 8.74 -18.42 0.42
C LYS A 119 7.28 -17.98 0.56
N ASN A 120 6.35 -18.93 0.57
CA ASN A 120 4.95 -18.64 0.90
C ASN A 120 4.83 -18.00 2.29
N ASN A 121 5.55 -18.49 3.29
CA ASN A 121 5.52 -17.90 4.63
C ASN A 121 5.93 -16.43 4.63
N TYR A 122 6.96 -16.04 3.88
CA TYR A 122 7.32 -14.63 3.74
C TYR A 122 6.22 -13.79 3.10
N ILE A 123 5.52 -14.33 2.12
CA ILE A 123 4.48 -13.57 1.41
C ILE A 123 3.25 -13.39 2.29
N HIS A 124 2.86 -14.42 3.06
CA HIS A 124 1.81 -14.28 4.07
C HIS A 124 2.22 -13.30 5.17
N LYS A 125 3.46 -13.36 5.66
CA LYS A 125 3.97 -12.37 6.63
C LYS A 125 3.96 -10.96 6.05
N ALA A 126 4.34 -10.80 4.79
CA ALA A 126 4.28 -9.50 4.13
C ALA A 126 2.86 -8.97 4.07
N LEU A 127 1.90 -9.82 3.68
CA LEU A 127 0.50 -9.45 3.56
C LEU A 127 -0.13 -9.16 4.92
N ALA A 128 0.14 -9.97 5.93
CA ALA A 128 -0.35 -9.77 7.29
C ALA A 128 0.16 -8.47 7.90
N ASN A 129 1.46 -8.15 7.76
CA ASN A 129 2.02 -6.87 8.21
C ASN A 129 1.39 -5.68 7.47
N TYR A 130 1.17 -5.82 6.16
CA TYR A 130 0.47 -4.80 5.38
C TYR A 130 -0.97 -4.58 5.89
N CYS A 131 -1.75 -5.66 6.10
CA CYS A 131 -3.13 -5.57 6.56
C CYS A 131 -3.20 -4.96 7.97
N LEU A 132 -2.31 -5.37 8.87
CA LEU A 132 -2.21 -4.77 10.20
C LEU A 132 -1.83 -3.29 10.11
N GLY A 133 -0.92 -2.91 9.21
CA GLY A 133 -0.60 -1.52 8.94
C GLY A 133 -1.82 -0.72 8.50
N VAL A 134 -2.61 -1.24 7.55
CA VAL A 134 -3.86 -0.60 7.10
C VAL A 134 -4.88 -0.49 8.23
N GLN A 135 -5.03 -1.53 9.05
CA GLN A 135 -5.98 -1.54 10.17
C GLN A 135 -5.60 -0.54 11.27
N MET A 136 -4.31 -0.45 11.59
CA MET A 136 -3.80 0.52 12.57
C MET A 136 -3.87 1.97 12.06
N ALA A 137 -3.99 2.17 10.74
CA ALA A 137 -4.13 3.48 10.10
C ALA A 137 -3.10 4.50 10.63
N ASP A 138 -3.48 5.77 10.75
CA ASP A 138 -2.63 6.84 11.28
C ASP A 138 -2.62 6.91 12.82
N LEU A 139 -3.50 6.17 13.50
CA LEU A 139 -3.67 6.18 14.96
C LEU A 139 -2.37 5.91 15.73
N TYR A 140 -1.53 5.04 15.18
CA TYR A 140 -0.27 4.62 15.80
C TYR A 140 0.96 5.15 15.03
N MET A 141 0.82 6.23 14.27
CA MET A 141 1.98 6.85 13.63
C MET A 141 2.96 7.41 14.68
N PRO A 142 4.29 7.36 14.42
CA PRO A 142 4.96 6.81 13.23
C PRO A 142 5.17 5.29 13.26
N TYR A 143 4.74 4.57 14.31
CA TYR A 143 4.96 3.12 14.46
C TYR A 143 4.31 2.28 13.36
N THR A 144 3.15 2.69 12.82
CA THR A 144 2.50 1.99 11.69
C THR A 144 3.44 1.84 10.49
N ILE A 145 4.37 2.78 10.26
CA ILE A 145 5.36 2.67 9.16
C ILE A 145 6.24 1.43 9.32
N GLY A 146 6.54 1.02 10.56
CA GLY A 146 7.30 -0.19 10.84
C GLY A 146 6.64 -1.45 10.26
N LEU A 147 5.31 -1.53 10.28
CA LEU A 147 4.56 -2.65 9.70
C LEU A 147 4.67 -2.69 8.18
N PHE A 148 4.54 -1.55 7.51
CA PHE A 148 4.76 -1.47 6.06
C PHE A 148 6.21 -1.77 5.69
N ALA A 149 7.18 -1.30 6.47
CA ALA A 149 8.59 -1.64 6.28
C ALA A 149 8.82 -3.17 6.37
N LEU A 150 8.30 -3.83 7.41
CA LEU A 150 8.35 -5.28 7.56
C LEU A 150 7.65 -6.01 6.40
N SER A 151 6.55 -5.46 5.90
CA SER A 151 5.86 -5.97 4.72
C SER A 151 6.78 -5.97 3.49
N ILE A 152 7.44 -4.84 3.23
CA ILE A 152 8.38 -4.68 2.11
C ILE A 152 9.59 -5.61 2.27
N GLU A 153 10.16 -5.72 3.48
CA GLU A 153 11.27 -6.64 3.78
C GLU A 153 10.89 -8.09 3.51
N CYS A 154 9.73 -8.53 4.01
CA CYS A 154 9.26 -9.90 3.81
C CYS A 154 9.02 -10.19 2.32
N LEU A 155 8.41 -9.25 1.59
CA LEU A 155 8.18 -9.41 0.16
C LEU A 155 9.49 -9.43 -0.63
N ALA A 156 10.47 -8.60 -0.26
CA ALA A 156 11.81 -8.60 -0.82
C ALA A 156 12.51 -9.95 -0.59
N ASN A 157 12.43 -10.50 0.63
CA ASN A 157 12.99 -11.80 0.99
C ASN A 157 12.35 -12.95 0.20
N ALA A 158 11.03 -12.90 -0.02
CA ALA A 158 10.38 -13.84 -0.92
C ALA A 158 10.92 -13.72 -2.35
N ALA A 159 11.18 -12.50 -2.83
CA ALA A 159 11.71 -12.25 -4.17
C ALA A 159 13.21 -12.57 -4.34
N LEU A 160 14.00 -12.62 -3.25
CA LEU A 160 15.42 -12.98 -3.31
C LEU A 160 15.66 -14.41 -3.79
N ASP A 161 14.69 -15.30 -3.55
CA ASP A 161 14.70 -16.73 -3.94
C ASP A 161 15.87 -17.54 -3.36
N VAL A 162 16.44 -17.10 -2.23
CA VAL A 162 17.53 -17.80 -1.54
C VAL A 162 17.11 -18.15 -0.12
N ARG A 163 17.01 -19.46 0.17
CA ARG A 163 16.71 -19.97 1.51
C ARG A 163 17.84 -19.59 2.47
N GLY A 164 17.50 -19.03 3.64
CA GLY A 164 18.47 -18.70 4.69
C GLY A 164 19.26 -17.39 4.48
N LYS A 165 19.05 -16.66 3.37
CA LYS A 165 19.54 -15.28 3.23
C LYS A 165 18.41 -14.30 3.53
N TYR A 166 18.70 -13.35 4.42
CA TYR A 166 17.77 -12.32 4.85
C TYR A 166 18.28 -10.96 4.35
N SER A 167 17.50 -10.28 3.52
CA SER A 167 17.61 -8.83 3.33
C SER A 167 16.81 -8.12 4.40
N THR A 168 17.46 -7.17 5.06
CA THR A 168 16.80 -6.07 5.75
C THR A 168 16.44 -4.99 4.71
N LEU A 169 15.54 -4.06 5.04
CA LEU A 169 15.07 -3.01 4.14
C LEU A 169 16.25 -2.19 3.59
N GLY A 170 17.29 -2.01 4.41
CA GLY A 170 18.54 -1.32 4.07
C GLY A 170 19.36 -1.98 2.96
N ASN A 171 19.16 -3.28 2.69
CA ASN A 171 19.92 -4.02 1.66
C ASN A 171 19.31 -3.88 0.25
N LYS A 172 18.29 -3.03 0.07
CA LYS A 172 17.62 -2.76 -1.22
C LYS A 172 17.10 -4.01 -1.94
N GLY A 173 16.75 -5.06 -1.18
CA GLY A 173 16.26 -6.34 -1.73
C GLY A 173 14.99 -6.16 -2.60
N TYR A 174 14.17 -5.17 -2.29
CA TYR A 174 12.98 -4.79 -3.05
C TYR A 174 13.30 -4.45 -4.52
N LYS A 175 14.52 -4.01 -4.84
CA LYS A 175 14.93 -3.71 -6.23
C LYS A 175 14.84 -4.91 -7.15
N LYS A 176 14.98 -6.13 -6.63
CA LYS A 176 14.74 -7.34 -7.44
C LYS A 176 13.31 -7.43 -7.94
N ILE A 177 12.33 -7.02 -7.14
CA ILE A 177 10.91 -6.99 -7.53
C ILE A 177 10.73 -6.00 -8.68
N ILE A 178 11.20 -4.76 -8.48
CA ILE A 178 11.06 -3.67 -9.44
C ILE A 178 11.78 -4.00 -10.76
N ASN A 179 13.04 -4.41 -10.69
CA ASN A 179 13.84 -4.76 -11.88
C ASN A 179 13.22 -5.93 -12.66
N LYS A 180 12.64 -6.92 -11.97
CA LYS A 180 11.95 -8.04 -12.63
C LYS A 180 10.71 -7.57 -13.38
N ALA A 181 9.95 -6.62 -12.83
CA ALA A 181 8.77 -6.06 -13.49
C ALA A 181 9.10 -5.28 -14.78
N PHE A 182 10.31 -4.69 -14.86
CA PHE A 182 10.75 -3.88 -16.00
C PHE A 182 11.78 -4.54 -16.92
N LYS A 183 12.22 -5.77 -16.64
CA LYS A 183 13.32 -6.46 -17.34
C LYS A 183 13.20 -6.44 -18.87
N TYR A 184 11.98 -6.58 -19.39
CA TYR A 184 11.71 -6.72 -20.84
C TYR A 184 11.16 -5.44 -21.50
N LYS A 185 11.19 -4.29 -20.82
CA LYS A 185 10.55 -3.04 -21.28
C LYS A 185 11.54 -1.94 -21.67
N ASN A 186 12.81 -2.29 -21.93
CA ASN A 186 13.93 -1.34 -22.09
C ASN A 186 14.45 -1.19 -23.52
N ASN A 187 13.71 -1.66 -24.52
CA ASN A 187 14.14 -1.63 -25.92
C ASN A 187 14.08 -0.22 -26.54
N ASP A 188 13.26 0.66 -25.98
CA ASP A 188 13.11 2.06 -26.38
C ASP A 188 13.81 3.00 -25.38
N PRO A 189 14.69 3.93 -25.83
CA PRO A 189 15.34 4.93 -24.98
C PRO A 189 14.40 5.80 -24.16
N GLU A 190 13.25 6.23 -24.70
CA GLU A 190 12.30 7.09 -23.98
C GLU A 190 11.65 6.31 -22.84
N ARG A 191 11.13 5.11 -23.14
CA ARG A 191 10.58 4.21 -22.13
C ARG A 191 11.60 3.85 -21.05
N ARG A 192 12.87 3.68 -21.40
CA ARG A 192 13.95 3.44 -20.42
C ARG A 192 14.15 4.63 -19.48
N ALA A 193 14.07 5.86 -19.98
CA ALA A 193 14.16 7.06 -19.17
C ALA A 193 12.99 7.15 -18.17
N ILE A 194 11.77 6.86 -18.62
CA ILE A 194 10.56 6.82 -17.78
C ILE A 194 10.69 5.74 -16.69
N ILE A 195 11.15 4.53 -17.04
CA ILE A 195 11.40 3.45 -16.08
C ILE A 195 12.42 3.89 -15.03
N LYS A 196 13.55 4.47 -15.46
CA LYS A 196 14.59 4.94 -14.55
C LYS A 196 14.07 6.02 -13.59
N ALA A 197 13.24 6.94 -14.08
CA ALA A 197 12.60 7.97 -13.26
C ALA A 197 11.65 7.35 -12.23
N ASN A 198 10.83 6.38 -12.65
CA ASN A 198 9.93 5.61 -11.77
C ASN A 198 10.68 4.84 -10.68
N ILE A 199 11.76 4.13 -11.02
CA ILE A 199 12.59 3.40 -10.05
C ILE A 199 13.16 4.37 -9.02
N LYS A 200 13.73 5.50 -9.49
CA LYS A 200 14.26 6.54 -8.60
C LYS A 200 13.18 7.13 -7.69
N PHE A 201 11.97 7.31 -8.21
CA PHE A 201 10.84 7.76 -7.43
C PHE A 201 10.55 6.80 -6.28
N ILE A 202 10.38 5.51 -6.58
CA ILE A 202 10.06 4.47 -5.58
C ILE A 202 11.19 4.29 -4.57
N ASP A 203 12.44 4.30 -5.03
CA ASP A 203 13.63 4.21 -4.17
C ASP A 203 13.60 5.26 -3.06
N GLN A 204 13.30 6.52 -3.43
CA GLN A 204 13.25 7.62 -2.46
C GLN A 204 12.09 7.47 -1.46
N GLU A 205 10.92 6.98 -1.89
CA GLU A 205 9.81 6.71 -0.96
C GLU A 205 10.18 5.59 0.03
N ILE A 206 10.87 4.54 -0.44
CA ILE A 206 11.33 3.45 0.43
C ILE A 206 12.42 3.92 1.39
N ASP A 207 13.31 4.82 0.96
CA ASP A 207 14.32 5.42 1.84
C ASP A 207 13.64 6.18 3.00
N VAL A 208 12.56 6.94 2.75
CA VAL A 208 11.76 7.58 3.80
C VAL A 208 11.19 6.54 4.78
N ILE A 209 10.54 5.48 4.28
CA ILE A 209 10.01 4.38 5.11
C ILE A 209 11.13 3.78 6.00
N SER A 210 12.30 3.54 5.41
CA SER A 210 13.47 2.98 6.09
C SER A 210 13.97 3.86 7.22
N HIS A 211 14.16 5.15 6.95
CA HIS A 211 14.66 6.10 7.92
C HIS A 211 13.69 6.28 9.09
N VAL A 212 12.37 6.38 8.82
CA VAL A 212 11.36 6.48 9.89
C VAL A 212 11.30 5.18 10.71
N ARG A 213 11.29 4.01 10.06
CA ARG A 213 11.32 2.72 10.76
C ARG A 213 12.53 2.61 11.69
N ASN A 214 13.73 2.98 11.22
CA ASN A 214 14.94 2.88 12.03
C ASN A 214 14.93 3.86 13.21
N ALA A 215 14.36 5.05 13.03
CA ALA A 215 14.23 6.05 14.08
C ALA A 215 13.29 5.61 15.21
N PHE A 216 12.15 4.98 14.89
CA PHE A 216 11.07 4.71 15.87
C PHE A 216 10.86 3.24 16.25
N TYR A 217 11.13 2.29 15.36
CA TYR A 217 10.84 0.85 15.58
C TYR A 217 12.09 0.00 15.85
N GLY A 218 13.27 0.49 15.46
CA GLY A 218 14.55 -0.20 15.65
C GLY A 218 15.10 -0.03 17.07
N HIS A 219 15.89 1.02 17.26
CA HIS A 219 16.65 1.25 18.50
C HIS A 219 16.31 2.59 19.18
N GLY A 220 15.17 3.21 18.82
CA GLY A 220 14.85 4.57 19.30
C GLY A 220 15.88 5.60 18.82
N LEU A 221 16.42 5.42 17.62
CA LEU A 221 17.50 6.26 17.07
C LEU A 221 17.07 7.71 16.82
N ILE A 222 15.79 8.04 17.02
CA ILE A 222 15.31 9.42 17.04
C ILE A 222 16.02 10.30 18.09
N TYR A 223 16.54 9.69 19.17
CA TYR A 223 17.29 10.38 20.23
C TYR A 223 18.79 10.50 19.92
N ASP A 224 19.28 9.80 18.90
CA ASP A 224 20.65 9.93 18.42
C ASP A 224 20.75 11.09 17.41
N VAL A 225 21.65 12.05 17.68
CA VAL A 225 21.76 13.29 16.89
C VAL A 225 22.08 13.00 15.42
N GLU A 226 22.94 12.01 15.15
CA GLU A 226 23.33 11.67 13.78
C GLU A 226 22.15 11.08 13.00
N HIS A 227 21.41 10.15 13.61
CA HIS A 227 20.25 9.52 12.99
C HIS A 227 19.08 10.49 12.83
N ARG A 228 18.85 11.35 13.82
CA ARG A 228 17.85 12.42 13.77
C ARG A 228 18.12 13.35 12.59
N ARG A 229 19.37 13.80 12.43
CA ARG A 229 19.79 14.65 11.31
C ARG A 229 19.63 13.95 9.95
N LYS A 230 19.98 12.66 9.86
CA LYS A 230 19.76 11.85 8.65
C LYS A 230 18.27 11.76 8.29
N LEU A 231 17.40 11.55 9.27
CA LEU A 231 15.95 11.49 9.06
C LEU A 231 15.40 12.84 8.60
N SER A 232 15.76 13.95 9.25
CA SER A 232 15.34 15.29 8.84
C SER A 232 15.79 15.65 7.42
N LEU A 233 17.01 15.26 7.04
CA LEU A 233 17.53 15.45 5.69
C LEU A 233 16.71 14.64 4.67
N CYS A 234 16.51 13.35 4.94
CA CYS A 234 15.73 12.46 4.08
C CYS A 234 14.30 13.00 3.86
N LEU A 235 13.64 13.44 4.92
CA LEU A 235 12.30 14.02 4.83
C LEU A 235 12.29 15.38 4.13
N SER A 236 13.31 16.21 4.32
CA SER A 236 13.44 17.48 3.58
C SER A 236 13.63 17.24 2.08
N GLU A 237 14.44 16.24 1.70
CA GLU A 237 14.61 15.85 0.29
C GLU A 237 13.32 15.29 -0.31
N TRP A 238 12.55 14.55 0.50
CA TRP A 238 11.20 14.09 0.14
C TRP A 238 10.25 15.27 -0.09
N MET A 239 10.24 16.28 0.78
CA MET A 239 9.45 17.51 0.57
C MET A 239 9.84 18.28 -0.69
N VAL A 240 11.14 18.36 -0.99
CA VAL A 240 11.64 19.01 -2.22
C VAL A 240 11.19 18.24 -3.46
N LYS A 241 11.28 16.90 -3.44
CA LYS A 241 10.83 16.03 -4.55
C LYS A 241 9.35 16.27 -4.86
N HIS A 242 8.53 16.37 -3.83
CA HIS A 242 7.08 16.58 -3.96
C HIS A 242 6.71 18.06 -4.13
N GLY A 243 7.67 18.97 -4.35
CA GLY A 243 7.41 20.37 -4.69
C GLY A 243 7.04 21.28 -3.51
N PHE A 244 7.02 20.78 -2.28
CA PHE A 244 6.66 21.56 -1.08
C PHE A 244 7.79 22.46 -0.59
N GLU A 245 9.02 22.14 -0.99
CA GLU A 245 10.19 22.91 -0.61
C GLU A 245 11.12 23.18 -1.78
N ARG A 246 11.83 24.29 -1.71
CA ARG A 246 12.97 24.55 -2.60
C ARG A 246 14.22 23.87 -2.04
N LYS A 247 15.03 23.29 -2.94
CA LYS A 247 16.30 22.61 -2.59
C LYS A 247 17.24 23.48 -1.75
N ARG A 248 17.27 24.79 -1.99
CA ARG A 248 18.07 25.79 -1.25
C ARG A 248 17.21 26.76 -0.41
N GLY A 249 15.99 26.37 -0.07
CA GLY A 249 15.10 27.18 0.77
C GLY A 249 15.66 27.34 2.18
N LYS A 250 15.59 28.56 2.73
CA LYS A 250 16.01 28.87 4.11
C LYS A 250 15.07 28.25 5.16
N ARG A 251 13.80 28.06 4.83
CA ARG A 251 12.80 27.45 5.71
C ARG A 251 12.58 26.00 5.29
N LYS A 252 12.68 25.10 6.25
CA LYS A 252 12.47 23.67 6.12
C LYS A 252 11.33 23.22 7.03
N TRP A 253 10.46 22.37 6.49
CA TRP A 253 9.33 21.73 7.14
C TRP A 253 9.83 20.75 8.19
N PHE A 254 10.78 19.90 7.81
CA PHE A 254 11.45 18.98 8.70
C PHE A 254 12.78 19.58 9.15
N ARG A 255 12.86 19.89 10.44
CA ARG A 255 14.07 20.39 11.13
C ARG A 255 14.32 19.50 12.33
N ASP A 256 15.58 19.32 12.70
CA ASP A 256 15.95 18.45 13.81
C ASP A 256 15.17 18.80 15.08
N GLU A 257 15.01 20.09 15.42
CA GLU A 257 14.34 20.49 16.66
C GLU A 257 12.81 20.27 16.63
N LEU A 258 12.20 20.19 15.45
CA LEU A 258 10.74 20.09 15.28
C LEU A 258 10.28 18.78 14.63
N LEU A 259 11.20 17.83 14.44
CA LEU A 259 11.00 16.64 13.63
C LEU A 259 9.73 15.87 14.03
N GLU A 260 9.57 15.56 15.31
CA GLU A 260 8.41 14.83 15.84
C GLU A 260 7.09 15.59 15.60
N ARG A 261 7.08 16.92 15.81
CA ARG A 261 5.92 17.76 15.52
C ARG A 261 5.58 17.78 14.03
N SER A 262 6.59 17.90 13.17
CA SER A 262 6.41 17.88 11.72
C SER A 262 5.97 16.51 11.19
N LEU A 263 6.39 15.42 11.86
CA LEU A 263 5.93 14.06 11.58
C LEU A 263 4.45 13.90 11.95
N GLU A 264 4.02 14.41 13.10
CA GLU A 264 2.61 14.36 13.51
C GLU A 264 1.71 15.09 12.51
N VAL A 265 2.12 16.30 12.08
CA VAL A 265 1.37 17.07 11.06
C VAL A 265 1.31 16.35 9.72
N SER A 266 2.34 15.57 9.38
CA SER A 266 2.46 14.87 8.09
C SER A 266 2.08 13.38 8.14
N LYS A 267 1.47 12.91 9.24
CA LYS A 267 1.26 11.47 9.48
C LYS A 267 0.44 10.77 8.40
N PHE A 268 -0.59 11.44 7.88
CA PHE A 268 -1.44 10.91 6.81
C PHE A 268 -0.68 10.74 5.50
N SER A 269 0.16 11.73 5.14
CA SER A 269 1.01 11.68 3.96
C SER A 269 1.99 10.51 4.03
N MET A 270 2.58 10.29 5.21
CA MET A 270 3.51 9.18 5.44
C MET A 270 2.83 7.82 5.45
N PHE A 271 1.65 7.70 6.06
CA PHE A 271 0.84 6.48 6.01
C PHE A 271 0.52 6.11 4.55
N LYS A 272 0.00 7.09 3.78
CA LYS A 272 -0.37 6.92 2.38
C LYS A 272 0.83 6.51 1.52
N LEU A 273 1.98 7.16 1.73
CA LEU A 273 3.25 6.77 1.11
C LEU A 273 3.58 5.30 1.38
N ALA A 274 3.57 4.88 2.64
CA ALA A 274 3.97 3.53 3.03
C ALA A 274 3.00 2.46 2.52
N GLN A 275 1.70 2.76 2.58
CA GLN A 275 0.64 1.93 2.02
C GLN A 275 0.81 1.77 0.50
N ASN A 276 0.96 2.87 -0.23
CA ASN A 276 0.97 2.83 -1.69
C ASN A 276 2.24 2.22 -2.27
N VAL A 277 3.39 2.47 -1.66
CA VAL A 277 4.63 1.77 -2.01
C VAL A 277 4.50 0.26 -1.80
N SER A 278 3.93 -0.16 -0.66
CA SER A 278 3.71 -1.59 -0.38
C SER A 278 2.79 -2.23 -1.42
N ARG A 279 1.64 -1.61 -1.71
CA ARG A 279 0.69 -2.07 -2.73
C ARG A 279 1.32 -2.17 -4.12
N LEU A 280 2.11 -1.16 -4.49
CA LEU A 280 2.82 -1.14 -5.77
C LEU A 280 3.82 -2.29 -5.89
N LEU A 281 4.60 -2.56 -4.83
CA LEU A 281 5.56 -3.67 -4.81
C LEU A 281 4.87 -5.02 -4.89
N PHE A 282 3.73 -5.22 -4.20
CA PHE A 282 2.92 -6.42 -4.39
C PHE A 282 2.40 -6.53 -5.83
N GLY A 283 1.90 -5.44 -6.41
CA GLY A 283 1.48 -5.39 -7.80
C GLY A 283 2.60 -5.83 -8.77
N TYR A 284 3.82 -5.33 -8.57
CA TYR A 284 4.99 -5.76 -9.35
C TYR A 284 5.36 -7.23 -9.11
N TYR A 285 5.29 -7.69 -7.86
CA TYR A 285 5.60 -9.08 -7.51
C TYR A 285 4.63 -10.06 -8.18
N LEU A 286 3.34 -9.74 -8.19
CA LEU A 286 2.27 -10.52 -8.81
C LEU A 286 2.23 -10.37 -10.34
N GLY A 287 2.79 -9.28 -10.89
CA GLY A 287 2.72 -8.94 -12.31
C GLY A 287 1.38 -8.34 -12.72
N VAL A 288 0.78 -7.52 -11.84
CA VAL A 288 -0.54 -6.89 -11.97
C VAL A 288 -0.51 -5.41 -11.56
N SER A 289 0.65 -4.75 -11.57
CA SER A 289 0.83 -3.38 -11.08
C SER A 289 -0.09 -2.34 -11.73
N ASP A 290 -0.42 -2.52 -13.00
CA ASP A 290 -1.34 -1.67 -13.77
C ASP A 290 -2.81 -2.05 -13.61
N LYS A 291 -3.11 -3.16 -12.92
CA LYS A 291 -4.47 -3.65 -12.60
C LYS A 291 -4.85 -3.33 -11.15
N MET A 292 -3.88 -2.87 -10.34
CA MET A 292 -4.14 -2.41 -8.98
C MET A 292 -4.82 -1.03 -9.04
N PRO A 293 -6.02 -0.89 -8.46
CA PRO A 293 -6.70 0.40 -8.43
C PRO A 293 -6.01 1.29 -7.40
N PHE A 294 -5.52 2.46 -7.79
CA PHE A 294 -5.19 3.50 -6.81
C PHE A 294 -6.18 4.63 -6.98
N THR A 295 -6.39 5.33 -5.90
CA THR A 295 -7.29 6.47 -5.82
C THR A 295 -6.66 7.73 -6.41
N GLU A 296 -7.47 8.73 -6.68
CA GLU A 296 -7.06 10.04 -7.22
C GLU A 296 -5.87 10.66 -6.47
N TYR A 297 -5.85 10.56 -5.14
CA TYR A 297 -4.87 11.23 -4.29
C TYR A 297 -3.80 10.31 -3.70
N ASP A 298 -3.74 9.03 -4.10
CA ASP A 298 -2.80 8.05 -3.53
C ASP A 298 -1.32 8.48 -3.67
N PHE A 299 -0.98 9.23 -4.71
CA PHE A 299 0.40 9.69 -4.95
C PHE A 299 0.62 11.19 -4.72
N GLN A 300 -0.37 11.88 -4.16
CA GLN A 300 -0.23 13.28 -3.76
C GLN A 300 0.27 13.36 -2.32
N PHE A 301 1.05 14.38 -1.97
CA PHE A 301 1.50 14.54 -0.59
C PHE A 301 0.38 15.05 0.33
N ARG A 302 -0.47 15.97 -0.12
CA ARG A 302 -1.55 16.59 0.69
C ARG A 302 -2.87 15.81 0.62
N ASN A 303 -3.75 16.11 1.57
CA ASN A 303 -5.16 15.77 1.54
C ASN A 303 -5.88 16.79 0.62
N ALA A 304 -6.75 16.37 -0.30
CA ALA A 304 -7.52 17.30 -1.13
C ALA A 304 -8.76 17.86 -0.38
N PRO A 305 -9.32 19.03 -0.76
CA PRO A 305 -8.75 20.18 -1.46
C PRO A 305 -8.69 21.44 -0.58
N TRP A 306 -7.53 22.10 -0.57
CA TRP A 306 -7.43 23.56 -0.70
C TRP A 306 -6.42 23.77 -1.83
N ASP A 307 -6.90 24.31 -2.95
CA ASP A 307 -6.22 24.57 -4.23
C ASP A 307 -5.29 23.44 -4.71
N VAL A 308 -5.88 22.61 -5.57
CA VAL A 308 -5.31 21.44 -6.23
C VAL A 308 -3.92 21.76 -6.81
N ILE A 309 -2.87 21.31 -6.12
CA ILE A 309 -1.60 21.04 -6.78
C ILE A 309 -1.61 19.56 -7.15
N GLU A 310 -2.00 19.27 -8.39
CA GLU A 310 -1.78 17.97 -9.01
C GLU A 310 -0.27 17.75 -9.12
N TYR A 311 0.26 16.84 -8.31
CA TYR A 311 1.63 16.37 -8.49
C TYR A 311 1.58 15.07 -9.27
N GLY A 312 2.13 15.11 -10.48
CA GLY A 312 2.30 13.93 -11.31
C GLY A 312 3.25 12.95 -10.66
N HIS A 313 2.74 11.78 -10.28
CA HIS A 313 3.60 10.59 -10.21
C HIS A 313 4.14 10.35 -11.63
N PRO A 314 5.40 9.91 -11.81
CA PRO A 314 5.85 9.46 -13.13
C PRO A 314 4.85 8.44 -13.69
N GLU A 315 4.55 8.52 -14.99
CA GLU A 315 3.54 7.67 -15.62
C GLU A 315 3.72 6.21 -15.21
N ARG A 316 2.63 5.54 -14.83
CA ARG A 316 2.69 4.12 -14.50
C ARG A 316 3.16 3.36 -15.73
N VAL A 317 4.32 2.73 -15.62
CA VAL A 317 4.87 1.95 -16.74
C VAL A 317 4.16 0.59 -16.79
N SER A 318 3.13 0.49 -17.63
CA SER A 318 2.40 -0.74 -17.94
C SER A 318 3.19 -1.74 -18.77
#